data_AF-A0A090LLK5-F1
#
_entry.id   AF-A0A090LLK5-F1
#
_cell.length_a   1.000
_cell.length_b   1.000
_cell.length_c   1.000
_cell.angle_alpha   90.00
_cell.angle_beta   90.00
_cell.angle_gamma   90.00
#
_symmetry.space_group_name_H-M   'P 1'
#
loop_
_entity.id
_entity.type
_entity.pdbx_description
1 polymer ?
#
loop_
_entity_poly.entity_id
_entity_poly.type
_entity_poly.pdbx_seq_one_letter_code
_entity_poly.pdbx_strand_id
1 'polypeptide(L)'
;MYVNVFCCKNTIFIFSSFKPKIAIPRVKISKTTENDSQPLTCELIKKRGYFTPVSLSKKEENFPLAYSFLVYKGYEFLELILSLIYQPQNIYCYAIDKKQPIKFKSKIYLLTSCFKNVFVSDIEYKISSGGLHYGTSHIECIKKIKTFKWKYIYLKNIFFYNYDFSFKQVLN
;
A
#
# COMPACT_ATOMS: atom_id res chain seq x y z
N MET A 1 -31.02 -20.15 17.33
CA MET A 1 -32.06 -20.51 16.35
C MET A 1 -32.31 -19.28 15.49
N TYR A 2 -31.66 -19.20 14.33
CA TYR A 2 -31.95 -18.22 13.29
C TYR A 2 -31.90 -19.00 11.98
N VAL A 3 -33.02 -19.05 11.27
CA VAL A 3 -33.21 -19.81 10.03
C VAL A 3 -33.23 -18.81 8.90
N ASN A 4 -32.25 -18.86 8.00
CA ASN A 4 -32.34 -18.18 6.71
C ASN A 4 -32.80 -19.20 5.68
N VAL A 5 -34.03 -19.03 5.21
CA VAL A 5 -34.65 -19.83 4.15
C VAL A 5 -34.31 -19.16 2.82
N PHE A 6 -33.45 -19.80 2.01
CA PHE A 6 -33.33 -19.48 0.59
C PHE A 6 -34.15 -20.50 -0.19
N CYS A 7 -35.21 -20.02 -0.85
CA CYS A 7 -36.08 -20.83 -1.70
C CYS A 7 -35.56 -20.79 -3.14
N CYS A 8 -35.19 -21.95 -3.70
CA CYS A 8 -35.19 -22.19 -5.14
C CYS A 8 -35.39 -23.68 -5.44
N LYS A 9 -36.49 -23.98 -6.15
CA LYS A 9 -36.87 -25.21 -6.88
C LYS A 9 -36.66 -26.58 -6.20
N ASN A 10 -37.75 -27.08 -5.60
CA ASN A 10 -38.20 -28.49 -5.53
C ASN A 10 -37.20 -29.61 -5.17
N THR A 11 -36.19 -29.36 -4.34
CA THR A 11 -35.51 -30.45 -3.61
C THR A 11 -35.04 -29.95 -2.25
N ILE A 12 -35.50 -30.59 -1.17
CA ILE A 12 -35.02 -30.32 0.18
C ILE A 12 -33.72 -31.12 0.35
N PHE A 13 -32.58 -30.44 0.25
CA PHE A 13 -31.31 -31.03 0.67
C PHE A 13 -31.08 -30.76 2.16
N ILE A 14 -31.18 -31.79 3.00
CA ILE A 14 -30.72 -31.73 4.39
C ILE A 14 -29.19 -31.92 4.36
N PHE A 15 -28.44 -30.83 4.25
CA PHE A 15 -27.01 -30.86 4.51
C PHE A 15 -26.78 -30.77 6.02
N SER A 16 -26.45 -31.91 6.64
CA SER A 16 -25.84 -31.88 7.97
C SER A 16 -24.50 -31.17 7.84
N SER A 17 -24.37 -30.01 8.49
CA SER A 17 -23.09 -29.32 8.58
C SER A 17 -22.19 -30.15 9.48
N PHE A 18 -21.42 -31.04 8.87
CA PHE A 18 -20.32 -31.71 9.55
C PHE A 18 -19.31 -30.62 9.92
N LYS A 19 -19.32 -30.18 11.18
CA LYS A 19 -18.24 -29.36 11.74
C LYS A 19 -17.13 -30.34 12.12
N PRO A 20 -16.05 -30.47 11.34
CA PRO A 20 -14.92 -31.25 11.81
C PRO A 20 -14.39 -30.58 13.07
N LYS A 21 -14.38 -31.30 14.20
CA LYS A 21 -13.67 -30.88 15.42
C LYS A 21 -12.17 -31.07 15.18
N ILE A 22 -11.60 -30.26 14.30
CA ILE A 22 -10.15 -30.10 14.21
C ILE A 22 -9.81 -29.05 15.27
N ALA A 23 -9.37 -29.52 16.43
CA ALA A 23 -8.71 -28.68 17.40
C ALA A 23 -7.35 -28.27 16.80
N ILE A 24 -7.31 -27.14 16.10
CA ILE A 24 -6.03 -26.49 15.78
C ILE A 24 -5.48 -26.03 17.13
N PRO A 25 -4.35 -26.58 17.61
CA PRO A 25 -3.74 -26.04 18.82
C PRO A 25 -3.47 -24.57 18.55
N ARG A 26 -3.99 -23.67 19.39
CA ARG A 26 -3.51 -22.30 19.41
C ARG A 26 -2.03 -22.40 19.76
N VAL A 27 -1.19 -22.28 18.74
CA VAL A 27 0.21 -21.95 18.94
C VAL A 27 0.16 -20.66 19.76
N LYS A 28 0.49 -20.77 21.04
CA LYS A 28 0.89 -19.61 21.82
C LYS A 28 2.18 -19.16 21.17
N ILE A 29 2.08 -18.24 20.22
CA ILE A 29 3.21 -17.44 19.83
C ILE A 29 3.57 -16.70 21.10
N SER A 30 4.52 -17.26 21.84
CA SER A 30 5.24 -16.54 22.86
C SER A 30 5.66 -15.24 22.20
N LYS A 31 5.31 -14.11 22.81
CA LYS A 31 5.88 -12.80 22.46
C LYS A 31 7.38 -12.89 22.74
N THR A 32 8.09 -13.52 21.83
CA THR A 32 9.53 -13.50 21.73
C THR A 32 9.81 -12.20 21.03
N THR A 33 10.28 -11.23 21.82
CA THR A 33 11.21 -10.14 21.45
C THR A 33 10.96 -9.44 20.12
N GLU A 34 10.75 -8.12 20.16
CA GLU A 34 10.92 -7.21 19.03
C GLU A 34 12.23 -7.50 18.26
N ASN A 35 12.20 -8.40 17.30
CA ASN A 35 13.20 -8.54 16.24
C ASN A 35 12.51 -8.17 14.92
N ASP A 36 11.93 -6.97 14.91
CA ASP A 36 11.43 -6.27 13.74
C ASP A 36 12.59 -5.44 13.15
N SER A 37 13.55 -6.12 12.53
CA SER A 37 14.70 -5.46 11.90
C SER A 37 14.96 -6.09 10.53
N GLN A 38 14.02 -5.92 9.61
CA GLN A 38 14.44 -5.86 8.21
C GLN A 38 15.42 -4.68 8.09
N PRO A 39 16.64 -4.89 7.60
CA PRO A 39 17.63 -3.83 7.52
C PRO A 39 17.18 -2.79 6.48
N LEU A 40 17.23 -1.51 6.84
CA LEU A 40 16.60 -0.41 6.09
C LEU A 40 17.60 0.43 5.28
N THR A 41 18.82 -0.06 5.05
CA THR A 41 19.76 0.63 4.16
C THR A 41 19.24 0.63 2.73
N CYS A 42 19.49 1.69 1.98
CA CYS A 42 19.03 1.80 0.59
C CYS A 42 19.52 0.66 -0.32
N GLU A 43 20.72 0.13 -0.08
CA GLU A 43 21.23 -1.03 -0.81
C GLU A 43 20.34 -2.27 -0.62
N LEU A 44 19.96 -2.55 0.63
CA LEU A 44 19.13 -3.70 0.96
C LEU A 44 17.69 -3.51 0.48
N ILE A 45 17.12 -2.30 0.58
CA ILE A 45 15.81 -1.98 -0.01
C ILE A 45 15.84 -2.27 -1.51
N LYS A 46 16.83 -1.73 -2.23
CA LYS A 46 16.96 -1.91 -3.69
C LYS A 46 17.29 -3.34 -4.10
N LYS A 47 17.88 -4.15 -3.21
CA LYS A 47 18.16 -5.57 -3.44
C LYS A 47 16.95 -6.47 -3.19
N ARG A 48 16.05 -6.08 -2.29
CA ARG A 48 14.83 -6.86 -1.96
C ARG A 48 13.73 -6.69 -3.01
N GLY A 49 13.53 -5.48 -3.50
CA GLY A 49 12.55 -5.18 -4.56
C GLY A 49 13.22 -5.04 -5.92
N TYR A 50 12.47 -5.28 -6.99
CA TYR A 50 12.94 -4.98 -8.34
C TYR A 50 12.64 -3.53 -8.69
N PHE A 51 13.62 -2.63 -8.56
CA PHE A 51 13.48 -1.23 -8.96
C PHE A 51 14.18 -1.01 -10.29
N THR A 52 13.42 -0.99 -11.39
CA THR A 52 14.00 -0.81 -12.73
C THR A 52 14.74 0.53 -12.82
N PRO A 53 16.02 0.54 -13.25
CA PRO A 53 16.79 1.78 -13.35
C PRO A 53 16.44 2.59 -14.60
N VAL A 54 15.80 1.97 -15.60
CA VAL A 54 15.47 2.56 -16.90
C VAL A 54 14.00 2.31 -17.26
N SER A 55 13.43 3.24 -18.04
CA SER A 55 12.09 3.07 -18.61
C SER A 55 12.09 1.90 -19.60
N LEU A 56 10.99 1.12 -19.63
CA LEU A 56 10.90 -0.07 -20.48
C LEU A 56 10.65 0.29 -21.96
N SER A 57 10.10 1.48 -22.24
CA SER A 57 9.84 1.96 -23.59
C SER A 57 9.89 3.50 -23.69
N LYS A 58 10.14 4.01 -24.90
CA LYS A 58 10.11 5.47 -25.16
C LYS A 58 8.73 6.08 -24.94
N LYS A 59 7.67 5.29 -25.19
CA LYS A 59 6.28 5.70 -24.96
C LYS A 59 6.02 5.96 -23.47
N GLU A 60 6.49 5.08 -22.59
CA GLU A 60 6.36 5.27 -21.14
C GLU A 60 7.23 6.41 -20.62
N GLU A 61 8.46 6.56 -21.14
CA GLU A 61 9.35 7.68 -20.79
C GLU A 61 8.70 9.04 -21.10
N ASN A 62 8.03 9.16 -22.24
CA ASN A 62 7.34 10.38 -22.68
C ASN A 62 5.99 10.61 -21.97
N PHE A 63 5.53 9.66 -21.15
CA PHE A 63 4.25 9.71 -20.45
C PHE A 63 4.40 9.47 -18.94
N PRO A 64 5.09 10.39 -18.22
CA PRO A 64 5.32 10.24 -16.78
C PRO A 64 4.00 10.30 -15.98
N LEU A 65 3.85 9.38 -15.04
CA LEU A 65 2.71 9.27 -14.13
C LEU A 65 3.09 9.73 -12.72
N ALA A 66 2.11 10.27 -12.00
CA ALA A 66 2.23 10.58 -10.58
C ALA A 66 1.36 9.64 -9.73
N TYR A 67 1.81 9.34 -8.52
CA TYR A 67 1.09 8.56 -7.53
C TYR A 67 1.08 9.31 -6.20
N SER A 68 -0.08 9.40 -5.58
CA SER A 68 -0.27 9.95 -4.24
C SER A 68 -0.85 8.86 -3.35
N PHE A 69 -0.06 8.39 -2.39
CA PHE A 69 -0.43 7.33 -1.46
C PHE A 69 -0.79 7.90 -0.10
N LEU A 70 -2.02 7.69 0.33
CA LEU A 70 -2.43 7.94 1.70
C LEU A 70 -2.15 6.67 2.52
N VAL A 71 -1.21 6.74 3.47
CA VAL A 71 -0.71 5.55 4.17
C VAL A 71 -0.95 5.58 5.67
N TYR A 72 -1.38 4.43 6.19
CA TYR A 72 -1.61 4.20 7.63
C TYR A 72 -0.58 3.24 8.23
N LYS A 73 -0.51 1.97 7.83
CA LYS A 73 0.39 0.99 8.45
C LYS A 73 0.94 -0.02 7.45
N GLY A 74 1.96 -0.77 7.87
CA GLY A 74 2.53 -1.89 7.12
C GLY A 74 3.62 -1.46 6.15
N TYR A 75 4.81 -1.18 6.69
CA TYR A 75 5.95 -0.69 5.91
C TYR A 75 6.33 -1.68 4.79
N GLU A 76 6.37 -2.96 5.13
CA GLU A 76 6.82 -4.05 4.25
C GLU A 76 5.92 -4.15 3.01
N PHE A 77 4.61 -3.92 3.22
CA PHE A 77 3.64 -3.89 2.13
C PHE A 77 3.79 -2.65 1.25
N LEU A 78 4.12 -1.49 1.84
CA LEU A 78 4.36 -0.26 1.10
C LEU A 78 5.65 -0.33 0.27
N GLU A 79 6.72 -0.92 0.82
CA GLU A 79 7.96 -1.23 0.09
C GLU A 79 7.67 -2.17 -1.09
N LEU A 80 6.89 -3.23 -0.85
CA LEU A 80 6.49 -4.17 -1.89
C LEU A 80 5.69 -3.48 -3.00
N ILE A 81 4.64 -2.72 -2.67
CA ILE A 81 3.85 -1.98 -3.67
C ILE A 81 4.76 -1.10 -4.50
N LEU A 82 5.63 -0.31 -3.85
CA LEU A 82 6.52 0.59 -4.56
C LEU A 82 7.38 -0.19 -5.55
N SER A 83 7.99 -1.29 -5.12
CA SER A 83 8.82 -2.13 -5.99
C SER A 83 8.07 -2.66 -7.23
N LEU A 84 6.78 -2.97 -7.10
CA LEU A 84 5.98 -3.51 -8.20
C LEU A 84 5.63 -2.48 -9.27
N ILE A 85 5.49 -1.20 -8.90
CA ILE A 85 5.08 -0.13 -9.82
C ILE A 85 6.19 0.85 -10.15
N TYR A 86 7.35 0.71 -9.52
CA TYR A 86 8.41 1.68 -9.65
C TYR A 86 8.87 1.76 -11.09
N GLN A 87 8.85 2.98 -11.62
CA GLN A 87 9.43 3.34 -12.90
C GLN A 87 10.18 4.66 -12.71
N PRO A 88 11.38 4.81 -13.29
CA PRO A 88 12.25 5.96 -13.03
C PRO A 88 11.66 7.29 -13.50
N GLN A 89 10.81 7.29 -14.53
CA GLN A 89 10.13 8.48 -15.05
C GLN A 89 8.89 8.89 -14.24
N ASN A 90 8.34 7.99 -13.43
CA ASN A 90 7.15 8.25 -12.63
C ASN A 90 7.52 8.95 -11.32
N ILE A 91 6.54 9.56 -10.67
CA ILE A 91 6.71 10.28 -9.41
C ILE A 91 5.78 9.69 -8.37
N TYR A 92 6.29 9.50 -7.15
CA TYR A 92 5.55 8.89 -6.05
C TYR A 92 5.58 9.82 -4.85
N CYS A 93 4.45 10.04 -4.21
CA CYS A 93 4.36 10.81 -2.98
C CYS A 93 3.54 10.07 -1.93
N TYR A 94 4.06 10.01 -0.71
CA TYR A 94 3.40 9.45 0.45
C TYR A 94 2.87 10.58 1.35
N ALA A 95 1.56 10.56 1.62
CA ALA A 95 0.93 11.33 2.68
C ALA A 95 0.67 10.39 3.86
N ILE A 96 1.37 10.63 4.97
CA ILE A 96 1.35 9.73 6.13
C ILE A 96 0.28 10.21 7.12
N ASP A 97 -0.53 9.29 7.66
CA ASP A 97 -1.44 9.63 8.76
C ASP A 97 -0.61 10.15 9.96
N LYS A 98 -0.91 11.37 10.41
CA LYS A 98 -0.24 11.99 11.55
C LYS A 98 -0.28 11.12 12.81
N LYS A 99 -1.29 10.26 12.95
CA LYS A 99 -1.48 9.36 14.10
C LYS A 99 -0.45 8.22 14.17
N GLN A 100 0.31 7.97 13.11
CA GLN A 100 1.23 6.83 13.08
C GLN A 100 2.43 7.00 14.01
N PRO A 101 2.97 5.88 14.54
CA PRO A 101 4.12 5.92 15.42
C PRO A 101 5.36 6.43 14.67
N ILE A 102 6.24 7.12 15.40
CA ILE A 102 7.49 7.69 14.85
C ILE A 102 8.36 6.64 14.16
N LYS A 103 8.39 5.39 14.68
CA LYS A 103 9.10 4.27 14.07
C LYS A 103 8.63 4.01 12.64
N PHE A 104 7.31 3.97 12.41
CA PHE A 104 6.74 3.78 11.08
C PHE A 104 7.08 4.93 10.14
N LYS A 105 6.89 6.18 10.59
CA LYS A 105 7.23 7.37 9.80
C LYS A 105 8.69 7.36 9.38
N SER A 106 9.59 7.06 10.32
CA SER A 106 11.03 6.99 10.07
C SER A 106 11.38 5.96 8.99
N LYS A 107 10.72 4.79 8.99
CA LYS A 107 10.90 3.79 7.92
C LYS A 107 10.46 4.33 6.55
N ILE A 108 9.33 5.05 6.48
CA ILE A 108 8.84 5.65 5.22
C ILE A 108 9.79 6.75 4.74
N TYR A 109 10.23 7.66 5.61
CA TYR A 109 11.21 8.69 5.25
C TYR A 109 12.50 8.06 4.70
N LEU A 110 13.01 7.02 5.36
CA LEU A 110 14.18 6.28 4.91
C LEU A 110 13.98 5.64 3.54
N LEU A 111 12.83 4.97 3.32
CA LEU A 111 12.47 4.43 2.01
C LEU A 111 12.46 5.51 0.93
N THR A 112 11.80 6.65 1.17
CA THR A 112 11.73 7.74 0.19
C THR A 112 13.10 8.34 -0.11
N SER A 113 14.00 8.44 0.88
CA SER A 113 15.35 8.98 0.69
C SER A 113 16.23 8.16 -0.25
N CYS A 114 15.87 6.90 -0.51
CA CYS A 114 16.62 6.02 -1.39
C CYS A 114 16.39 6.29 -2.90
N PHE A 115 15.39 7.09 -3.23
CA PHE A 115 14.94 7.35 -4.60
C PHE A 115 14.79 8.85 -4.84
N LYS A 116 15.13 9.31 -6.07
CA LYS A 116 15.08 10.73 -6.42
C LYS A 116 13.66 11.23 -6.77
N ASN A 117 12.76 10.32 -7.07
CA ASN A 117 11.39 10.54 -7.56
C ASN A 117 10.32 10.08 -6.57
N VAL A 118 10.69 9.81 -5.31
CA VAL A 118 9.79 9.36 -4.25
C VAL A 118 9.86 10.38 -3.11
N PHE A 119 8.70 10.88 -2.67
CA PHE A 119 8.60 11.98 -1.72
C PHE A 119 7.63 11.68 -0.59
N VAL A 120 7.72 12.46 0.48
CA VAL A 120 6.70 12.56 1.54
C VAL A 120 6.12 13.96 1.50
N SER A 121 4.81 14.10 1.76
CA SER A 121 4.16 15.40 1.88
C SER A 121 4.75 16.23 3.03
N ASP A 122 4.78 17.55 2.87
CA ASP A 122 5.37 18.44 3.90
C ASP A 122 4.51 18.52 5.17
N ILE A 123 3.20 18.36 5.02
CA ILE A 123 2.22 18.43 6.12
C ILE A 123 1.52 17.08 6.24
N GLU A 124 1.39 16.60 7.48
CA GLU A 124 0.65 15.39 7.84
C GLU A 124 -0.66 15.76 8.56
N TYR A 125 -1.78 15.17 8.15
CA TYR A 125 -3.08 15.33 8.79
C TYR A 125 -3.49 14.08 9.58
N LYS A 126 -4.31 14.27 10.62
CA LYS A 126 -4.92 13.15 11.35
C LYS A 126 -6.06 12.57 10.52
N ILE A 127 -5.92 11.33 10.07
CA ILE A 127 -6.87 10.71 9.16
C ILE A 127 -7.93 9.93 9.95
N SER A 128 -9.20 10.02 9.58
CA SER A 128 -10.27 9.23 10.20
C SER A 128 -10.75 8.10 9.29
N SER A 129 -11.26 7.01 9.87
CA SER A 129 -11.85 5.90 9.10
C SER A 129 -13.07 6.32 8.28
N GLY A 130 -13.68 7.46 8.60
CA GLY A 130 -14.79 8.07 7.85
C GLY A 130 -14.36 8.96 6.68
N GLY A 131 -13.08 8.97 6.29
CA GLY A 131 -12.60 9.74 5.13
C GLY A 131 -12.10 11.15 5.43
N LEU A 132 -12.08 11.58 6.70
CA LEU A 132 -11.63 12.92 7.05
C LEU A 132 -10.16 13.11 6.70
N HIS A 133 -9.85 14.25 6.06
CA HIS A 133 -8.53 14.65 5.56
C HIS A 133 -7.93 13.76 4.46
N TYR A 134 -8.69 12.86 3.82
CA TYR A 134 -8.16 12.06 2.69
C TYR A 134 -7.76 12.98 1.53
N GLY A 135 -8.70 13.83 1.08
CA GLY A 135 -8.47 14.79 -0.01
C GLY A 135 -7.36 15.78 0.33
N THR A 136 -7.40 16.38 1.52
CA THR A 136 -6.38 17.35 1.97
C THR A 136 -4.98 16.75 1.96
N SER A 137 -4.83 15.51 2.45
CA SER A 137 -3.54 14.82 2.46
C SER A 137 -3.02 14.54 1.04
N HIS A 138 -3.89 14.15 0.11
CA HIS A 138 -3.51 14.02 -1.30
C HIS A 138 -3.11 15.35 -1.94
N ILE A 139 -3.80 16.46 -1.60
CA ILE A 139 -3.48 17.81 -2.07
C ILE A 139 -2.08 18.22 -1.61
N GLU A 140 -1.67 17.91 -0.38
CA GLU A 140 -0.30 18.20 0.07
C GLU A 140 0.75 17.45 -0.73
N CYS A 141 0.46 16.19 -1.09
CA CYS A 141 1.32 15.47 -2.02
C CYS A 141 1.38 16.12 -3.41
N ILE A 142 0.24 16.57 -3.95
CA ILE A 142 0.19 17.28 -5.24
C ILE A 142 1.02 18.57 -5.19
N LYS A 143 0.92 19.33 -4.09
CA LYS A 143 1.74 20.53 -3.88
C LYS A 143 3.23 20.19 -3.89
N LYS A 144 3.64 19.12 -3.19
CA LYS A 144 5.03 18.66 -3.12
C LYS A 144 5.62 18.34 -4.49
N ILE A 145 4.84 17.73 -5.37
CA ILE A 145 5.30 17.27 -6.69
C ILE A 145 4.88 18.20 -7.84
N LYS A 146 4.36 19.40 -7.53
CA LYS A 146 3.81 20.34 -8.52
C LYS A 146 4.85 20.81 -9.55
N THR A 147 6.11 20.90 -9.16
CA THR A 147 7.21 21.36 -10.02
C THR A 147 7.66 20.31 -11.03
N PHE A 148 7.27 19.05 -10.84
CA PHE A 148 7.64 17.95 -11.72
C PHE A 148 6.66 17.82 -12.89
N LYS A 149 7.15 17.23 -14.00
CA LYS A 149 6.33 16.98 -15.19
C LYS A 149 5.68 15.60 -15.08
N TRP A 150 4.36 15.56 -14.99
CA TRP A 150 3.53 14.34 -15.05
C TRP A 150 2.25 14.62 -15.83
N LYS A 151 1.64 13.57 -16.38
CA LYS A 151 0.42 13.66 -17.22
C LYS A 151 -0.85 13.38 -16.44
N TYR A 152 -0.81 12.35 -15.60
CA TYR A 152 -1.93 11.91 -14.76
C TYR A 152 -1.44 11.59 -13.35
N ILE A 153 -2.33 11.72 -12.38
CA ILE A 153 -2.08 11.36 -10.99
C ILE A 153 -3.08 10.31 -10.50
N TYR A 154 -2.59 9.26 -9.85
CA TYR A 154 -3.40 8.27 -9.16
C TYR A 154 -3.45 8.58 -7.66
N LEU A 155 -4.65 8.76 -7.13
CA LEU A 155 -4.89 8.89 -5.70
C LEU A 155 -5.22 7.50 -5.13
N LYS A 156 -4.39 7.01 -4.21
CA LYS A 156 -4.53 5.68 -3.64
C LYS A 156 -4.52 5.73 -2.12
N ASN A 157 -5.60 5.23 -1.54
CA ASN A 157 -5.77 5.08 -0.10
C ASN A 157 -5.36 3.68 0.31
N ILE A 158 -4.25 3.54 1.04
CA ILE A 158 -3.72 2.23 1.44
C ILE A 158 -4.08 1.97 2.90
N PHE A 159 -5.20 1.27 3.08
CA PHE A 159 -5.64 0.75 4.37
C PHE A 159 -5.55 -0.77 4.39
N PHE A 160 -5.02 -1.31 5.48
CA PHE A 160 -4.65 -2.72 5.57
C PHE A 160 -5.82 -3.74 5.47
N TYR A 161 -7.06 -3.25 5.35
CA TYR A 161 -8.30 -4.03 5.39
C TYR A 161 -9.16 -3.93 4.12
N ASN A 162 -8.82 -3.04 3.17
CA ASN A 162 -9.58 -2.86 1.93
C ASN A 162 -8.60 -2.74 0.75
N TYR A 163 -8.31 -3.87 0.11
CA TYR A 163 -7.37 -3.95 -1.00
C TYR A 163 -8.12 -4.25 -2.29
N ASP A 164 -8.51 -3.21 -3.02
CA ASP A 164 -8.66 -3.33 -4.47
C ASP A 164 -7.46 -2.65 -5.13
N PHE A 165 -6.39 -3.43 -5.31
CA PHE A 165 -5.17 -2.98 -5.97
C PHE A 165 -5.15 -3.52 -7.40
N SER A 166 -5.85 -2.84 -8.31
CA SER A 166 -5.76 -3.17 -9.73
C SER A 166 -4.48 -2.57 -10.33
N PHE A 167 -3.48 -3.41 -10.62
CA PHE A 167 -2.38 -3.05 -11.53
C PHE A 167 -2.80 -3.39 -12.96
N LYS A 168 -2.99 -2.38 -13.81
CA LYS A 168 -2.97 -2.58 -15.27
C LYS A 168 -1.63 -2.07 -15.78
N GLN A 169 -0.73 -2.98 -16.11
CA GLN A 169 0.47 -2.65 -16.85
C GLN A 169 0.06 -2.42 -18.30
N VAL A 170 0.52 -1.33 -18.92
CA VAL A 170 0.34 -1.12 -20.36
C VAL A 170 1.32 -2.07 -21.05
N LEU A 171 0.93 -3.33 -21.17
CA LEU A 171 1.62 -4.25 -22.06
C LEU A 171 1.31 -3.77 -23.48
N ASN A 172 2.35 -3.33 -24.19
CA ASN A 172 2.26 -3.10 -25.63
C ASN A 172 2.18 -4.45 -26.35
#